data_AF-A0A816N8Y9-F1
#
_entry.id   AF-A0A816N8Y9-F1
#
_cell.length_a   1.000
_cell.length_b   1.000
_cell.length_c   1.000
_cell.angle_alpha   90.00
_cell.angle_beta   90.00
_cell.angle_gamma   90.00
#
_symmetry.space_group_name_H-M   'P 1'
#
loop_
_entity.id
_entity.type
_entity.pdbx_description
1 polymer ?
#
loop_
_entity_poly.entity_id
_entity_poly.type
_entity_poly.pdbx_seq_one_letter_code
_entity_poly.pdbx_strand_id
1 'polypeptide(L)'
;MFSSYNNVKENMKLGLHCYNLEKGTSLKLAAINKYNDELMFTRCLYYYITLEAIDTSSNSLCNFQTCVFKDFLPEQASFVAQTEISRLKVPSGPRLTFTGPERRWKEDGVDDYYKGKMPKWFTKDEMAAISNKGQFYELQESDLQGHEWLHMYAEFAFHYKWMAHESDLRPFLPLEIKKVTIQTKEESLPCMKLKANNAIFYIIFKGNGDPSGAPVEYQAVVRKTMDGSPGHICLEVDCLAYKSS
;
A
#
# COMPACT_ATOMS: atom_id res chain seq x y z
N MET A 1 14.78 15.25 -13.44
CA MET A 1 14.57 15.75 -12.06
C MET A 1 13.25 15.17 -11.64
N PHE A 2 13.26 13.92 -11.15
CA PHE A 2 12.04 13.19 -10.83
C PHE A 2 11.24 13.99 -9.80
N SER A 3 9.96 14.26 -10.08
CA SER A 3 9.06 14.99 -9.20
C SER A 3 8.93 14.30 -7.84
N SER A 4 9.88 14.58 -6.94
CA SER A 4 9.92 14.07 -5.57
C SER A 4 8.80 14.64 -4.69
N TYR A 5 8.03 15.59 -5.22
CA TYR A 5 7.00 16.32 -4.49
C TYR A 5 5.62 15.65 -4.49
N ASN A 6 5.35 14.72 -5.40
CA ASN A 6 4.08 14.03 -5.42
C ASN A 6 4.19 12.65 -4.77
N ASN A 7 4.00 12.67 -3.44
CA ASN A 7 3.29 11.67 -2.63
C ASN A 7 3.99 11.10 -1.38
N VAL A 8 4.57 11.99 -0.59
CA VAL A 8 5.04 11.68 0.78
C VAL A 8 3.87 11.22 1.68
N LYS A 9 2.63 11.66 1.39
CA LYS A 9 1.43 11.32 2.17
C LYS A 9 1.08 9.83 2.10
N GLU A 10 1.17 9.19 0.94
CA GLU A 10 1.01 7.74 0.80
C GLU A 10 2.03 6.98 1.65
N ASN A 11 3.29 7.40 1.64
CA ASN A 11 4.37 6.76 2.40
C ASN A 11 4.10 6.82 3.91
N MET A 12 3.56 7.97 4.37
CA MET A 12 3.11 8.16 5.75
C MET A 12 1.97 7.22 6.12
N LYS A 13 0.94 7.16 5.27
CA LYS A 13 -0.21 6.26 5.46
C LYS A 13 0.25 4.80 5.50
N LEU A 14 1.22 4.40 4.67
CA LEU A 14 1.74 3.03 4.62
C LEU A 14 2.41 2.64 5.95
N GLY A 15 3.25 3.52 6.50
CA GLY A 15 3.87 3.29 7.81
C GLY A 15 2.85 3.17 8.94
N LEU A 16 1.85 4.06 8.97
CA LEU A 16 0.76 3.99 9.95
C LEU A 16 -0.07 2.72 9.79
N HIS A 17 -0.36 2.32 8.55
CA HIS A 17 -1.08 1.09 8.24
C HIS A 17 -0.34 -0.15 8.74
N CYS A 18 0.99 -0.23 8.50
CA CYS A 18 1.85 -1.29 9.04
C CYS A 18 1.72 -1.39 10.56
N TYR A 19 1.89 -0.26 11.26
CA TYR A 19 1.84 -0.23 12.72
C TYR A 19 0.45 -0.58 13.27
N ASN A 20 -0.62 -0.06 12.64
CA ASN A 20 -1.99 -0.35 13.03
C ASN A 20 -2.34 -1.83 12.87
N LEU A 21 -1.88 -2.48 11.80
CA LEU A 21 -2.04 -3.93 11.62
C LEU A 21 -1.30 -4.71 12.71
N GLU A 22 -0.03 -4.37 12.98
CA GLU A 22 0.79 -5.07 13.97
C GLU A 22 0.32 -4.91 15.41
N LYS A 23 -0.19 -3.72 15.76
CA LYS A 23 -0.54 -3.37 17.15
C LYS A 23 -2.04 -3.38 17.42
N GLY A 24 -2.88 -3.58 16.39
CA GLY A 24 -4.33 -3.47 16.52
C GLY A 24 -4.79 -2.06 16.90
N THR A 25 -4.04 -1.03 16.50
CA THR A 25 -4.34 0.39 16.78
C THR A 25 -5.08 1.05 15.62
N SER A 26 -5.53 2.29 15.82
CA SER A 26 -6.21 3.11 14.81
C SER A 26 -5.59 4.51 14.74
N LEU A 27 -4.27 4.58 14.56
CA LEU A 27 -3.56 5.85 14.36
C LEU A 27 -3.90 6.43 12.98
N LYS A 28 -4.26 7.71 12.93
CA LYS A 28 -4.49 8.46 11.69
C LYS A 28 -3.46 9.57 11.51
N LEU A 29 -3.11 9.87 10.27
CA LEU A 29 -2.17 10.96 9.95
C LEU A 29 -2.79 12.30 10.38
N ALA A 30 -2.09 13.05 11.24
CA ALA A 30 -2.50 14.38 11.68
C ALA A 30 -1.70 15.48 10.96
N ALA A 31 -0.37 15.40 10.98
CA ALA A 31 0.50 16.39 10.36
C ALA A 31 1.83 15.81 9.89
N ILE A 32 2.47 16.53 8.96
CA ILE A 32 3.82 16.22 8.46
C ILE A 32 4.82 17.07 9.22
N ASN A 33 5.78 16.45 9.90
CA ASN A 33 6.80 17.18 10.65
C ASN A 33 8.06 17.38 9.82
N LYS A 34 8.62 16.29 9.28
CA LYS A 34 9.84 16.32 8.48
C LYS A 34 9.93 15.06 7.62
N TYR A 35 10.47 15.18 6.40
CA TYR A 35 10.96 14.03 5.66
C TYR A 35 12.32 14.35 5.03
N ASN A 36 13.11 13.30 4.77
CA ASN A 36 14.26 13.35 3.86
C ASN A 36 14.11 12.20 2.87
N ASP A 37 14.45 12.44 1.62
CA ASP A 37 14.54 11.41 0.59
C ASP A 37 16.01 11.13 0.21
N GLU A 38 16.31 9.88 -0.12
CA GLU A 38 17.62 9.43 -0.56
C GLU A 38 17.46 8.54 -1.80
N LEU A 39 18.14 8.92 -2.89
CA LEU A 39 18.21 8.16 -4.13
C LEU A 39 19.41 7.22 -4.05
N MET A 40 19.16 5.92 -3.91
CA MET A 40 20.23 4.91 -3.84
C MET A 40 20.69 4.47 -5.24
N PHE A 41 19.75 4.37 -6.20
CA PHE A 41 19.99 4.04 -7.61
C PHE A 41 18.95 4.75 -8.48
N THR A 42 19.12 4.79 -9.81
CA THR A 42 18.18 5.45 -10.73
C THR A 42 16.72 4.99 -10.62
N ARG A 43 16.45 3.82 -10.04
CA ARG A 43 15.11 3.23 -9.88
C ARG A 43 14.64 3.05 -8.43
N CYS A 44 15.48 3.36 -7.42
CA CYS A 44 15.19 3.05 -6.01
C CYS A 44 15.26 4.29 -5.13
N LEU A 45 14.22 4.53 -4.33
CA LEU A 45 14.11 5.68 -3.42
C LEU A 45 13.83 5.26 -1.98
N TYR A 46 14.50 5.92 -1.05
CA TYR A 46 14.21 5.83 0.38
C TYR A 46 13.59 7.13 0.88
N TYR A 47 12.54 7.02 1.68
CA TYR A 47 11.89 8.15 2.35
C TYR A 47 11.95 7.96 3.87
N TYR A 48 12.74 8.77 4.55
CA TYR A 48 12.82 8.81 6.01
C TYR A 48 11.91 9.91 6.52
N ILE A 49 10.81 9.53 7.16
CA ILE A 49 9.72 10.42 7.49
C ILE A 49 9.50 10.44 9.01
N THR A 50 9.32 11.64 9.56
CA THR A 50 8.76 11.89 10.88
C THR A 50 7.45 12.66 10.71
N LEU A 51 6.39 12.16 11.34
CA LEU A 51 5.04 12.68 11.24
C LEU A 51 4.37 12.72 12.61
N GLU A 52 3.27 13.44 12.70
CA GLU A 52 2.38 13.40 13.85
C GLU A 52 1.13 12.60 13.48
N ALA A 53 0.74 11.68 14.36
CA ALA A 53 -0.45 10.87 14.22
C ALA A 53 -1.37 11.08 15.41
N ILE A 54 -2.68 11.03 15.16
CA ILE A 54 -3.70 11.05 16.20
C ILE A 54 -4.17 9.63 16.47
N ASP A 55 -4.16 9.24 17.74
CA ASP A 55 -4.81 8.02 18.18
C ASP A 55 -6.30 8.29 18.36
N THR A 56 -7.15 7.70 17.51
CA THR A 56 -8.60 7.93 17.54
C THR A 56 -9.27 7.40 18.80
N SER A 57 -8.62 6.51 19.56
CA SER A 57 -9.17 5.95 20.81
C SER A 57 -8.98 6.89 22.00
N SER A 58 -7.83 7.56 22.07
CA SER A 58 -7.45 8.47 23.17
C SER A 58 -7.55 9.95 22.81
N ASN A 59 -7.79 10.26 21.52
CA ASN A 59 -7.75 11.59 20.94
C ASN A 59 -6.41 12.32 21.23
N SER A 60 -5.32 11.55 21.33
CA SER A 60 -3.99 12.06 21.67
C SER A 60 -3.08 12.09 20.45
N LEU A 61 -2.21 13.10 20.40
CA LEU A 61 -1.18 13.23 19.37
C LEU A 61 0.06 12.45 19.77
N CYS A 62 0.66 11.76 18.81
CA CYS A 62 1.89 11.01 18.99
C CYS A 62 2.83 11.26 17.82
N ASN A 63 4.13 11.29 18.12
CA ASN A 63 5.15 11.37 17.09
C ASN A 63 5.39 9.96 16.52
N PHE A 64 5.49 9.86 15.20
CA PHE A 64 5.67 8.61 14.49
C PHE A 64 6.83 8.72 13.50
N GLN A 65 7.53 7.62 13.27
CA GLN A 65 8.60 7.52 12.29
C GLN A 65 8.32 6.37 11.32
N THR A 66 8.49 6.64 10.03
CA THR A 66 8.49 5.62 8.98
C THR A 66 9.66 5.76 8.03
N CYS A 67 10.15 4.64 7.52
CA CYS A 67 11.11 4.59 6.42
C CYS A 67 10.49 3.76 5.31
N VAL A 68 10.30 4.36 4.13
CA VAL A 68 9.69 3.69 2.98
C VAL A 68 10.69 3.59 1.85
N PHE A 69 11.01 2.36 1.46
CA PHE A 69 11.71 2.00 0.24
C PHE A 69 10.72 1.88 -0.92
N LYS A 70 11.09 2.40 -2.09
CA LYS A 70 10.35 2.21 -3.34
C LYS A 70 11.26 1.69 -4.44
N ASP A 71 10.79 0.70 -5.19
CA ASP A 71 11.39 0.24 -6.44
C ASP A 71 10.36 0.36 -7.58
N PHE A 72 10.75 1.06 -8.65
CA PHE A 72 9.88 1.34 -9.80
C PHE A 72 10.10 0.41 -10.99
N LEU A 73 11.09 -0.49 -10.92
CA LEU A 73 11.30 -1.53 -11.93
C LEU A 73 11.68 -2.86 -11.26
N PRO A 74 10.81 -3.41 -10.37
CA PRO A 74 11.05 -4.70 -9.76
C PRO A 74 10.86 -5.83 -10.80
N GLU A 75 11.47 -6.99 -10.56
CA GLU A 75 11.43 -8.11 -11.52
C GLU A 75 10.05 -8.80 -11.57
N GLN A 76 9.34 -8.80 -10.43
CA GLN A 76 8.15 -9.63 -10.22
C GLN A 76 6.83 -8.85 -10.30
N ALA A 77 6.89 -7.52 -10.30
CA ALA A 77 5.74 -6.62 -10.34
C ALA A 77 6.12 -5.34 -11.11
N SER A 78 5.21 -4.39 -11.19
CA SER A 78 5.44 -3.11 -11.82
C SER A 78 6.00 -2.07 -10.83
N PHE A 79 5.62 -2.16 -9.55
CA PHE A 79 6.03 -1.24 -8.50
C PHE A 79 6.09 -1.94 -7.14
N VAL A 80 7.04 -1.54 -6.31
CA VAL A 80 7.15 -1.95 -4.90
C VAL A 80 7.20 -0.73 -4.00
N ALA A 81 6.42 -0.75 -2.91
CA ALA A 81 6.57 0.12 -1.76
C ALA A 81 6.68 -0.72 -0.49
N GLN A 82 7.77 -0.55 0.26
CA GLN A 82 8.08 -1.35 1.43
C GLN A 82 8.47 -0.47 2.62
N THR A 83 7.99 -0.78 3.82
CA THR A 83 8.48 -0.12 5.04
C THR A 83 9.64 -0.92 5.64
N GLU A 84 10.69 -0.21 6.08
CA GLU A 84 11.76 -0.75 6.93
C GLU A 84 11.66 -0.23 8.38
N ILE A 85 10.83 0.79 8.60
CA ILE A 85 10.53 1.35 9.91
C ILE A 85 9.06 1.76 9.90
N SER A 86 8.30 1.37 10.92
CA SER A 86 6.96 1.88 11.21
C SER A 86 6.74 1.85 12.72
N ARG A 87 6.98 2.96 13.42
CA ARG A 87 6.92 2.97 14.91
C ARG A 87 6.63 4.35 15.49
N LEU A 88 6.10 4.36 16.71
CA LEU A 88 6.10 5.54 17.57
C LEU A 88 7.54 6.02 17.82
N LYS A 89 7.73 7.33 17.77
CA LYS A 89 9.00 7.99 18.08
C LYS A 89 9.20 7.95 19.59
N VAL A 90 10.21 7.21 20.04
CA VAL A 90 10.57 7.18 21.47
C VAL A 90 11.29 8.50 21.82
N PRO A 91 10.92 9.17 22.93
CA PRO A 91 11.66 10.32 23.43
C PRO A 91 13.04 9.87 23.90
N SER A 92 14.09 10.27 23.18
CA SER A 92 15.47 10.38 23.66
C SER A 92 16.00 9.22 24.54
N GLY A 93 16.23 8.05 23.94
CA GLY A 93 17.16 7.03 24.44
C GLY A 93 18.36 6.89 23.50
N PRO A 94 19.49 6.28 23.92
CA PRO A 94 20.69 6.16 23.08
C PRO A 94 20.32 5.64 21.69
N ARG A 95 20.76 6.39 20.65
CA ARG A 95 20.48 6.08 19.26
C ARG A 95 21.03 4.69 18.93
N LEU A 96 20.15 3.70 18.92
CA LEU A 96 20.25 2.61 17.97
C LEU A 96 19.42 2.99 16.75
N THR A 97 19.77 4.09 16.08
CA THR A 97 19.50 4.21 14.64
C THR A 97 20.45 3.26 13.93
N PHE A 98 20.31 1.96 14.22
CA PHE A 98 20.98 0.92 13.48
C PHE A 98 20.21 0.79 12.17
N THR A 99 20.70 1.48 11.14
CA THR A 99 20.62 1.04 9.75
C THR A 99 21.57 -0.15 9.60
N GLY A 100 21.23 -1.25 10.26
CA GLY A 100 21.99 -2.49 10.23
C GLY A 100 21.32 -3.54 9.34
N PRO A 101 22.02 -4.65 9.04
CA PRO A 101 21.46 -5.80 8.32
C PRO A 101 20.18 -6.35 8.94
N GLU A 102 19.97 -6.14 10.24
CA GLU A 102 18.81 -6.62 11.01
C GLU A 102 17.47 -5.99 10.61
N ARG A 103 17.46 -4.85 9.91
CA ARG A 103 16.23 -4.21 9.38
C ARG A 103 15.94 -4.56 7.93
N ARG A 104 16.73 -5.44 7.31
CA ARG A 104 16.46 -5.86 5.93
C ARG A 104 15.21 -6.74 5.89
N TRP A 105 14.49 -6.63 4.78
CA TRP A 105 13.38 -7.51 4.47
C TRP A 105 13.83 -8.98 4.49
N LYS A 106 13.04 -9.82 5.15
CA LYS A 106 13.29 -11.25 5.30
C LYS A 106 12.41 -12.05 4.34
N GLU A 107 12.94 -12.35 3.16
CA GLU A 107 12.22 -13.11 2.13
C GLU A 107 11.74 -14.49 2.62
N ASP A 108 12.48 -15.11 3.53
CA ASP A 108 12.15 -16.37 4.20
C ASP A 108 10.96 -16.25 5.17
N GLY A 109 10.65 -15.05 5.66
CA GLY A 109 9.51 -14.78 6.53
C GLY A 109 8.17 -14.68 5.80
N VAL A 110 8.18 -14.56 4.48
CA VAL A 110 6.95 -14.51 3.65
C VAL A 110 6.55 -15.94 3.23
N ASP A 111 5.26 -16.26 3.25
CA ASP A 111 4.76 -17.55 2.77
C ASP A 111 4.93 -17.66 1.25
N ASP A 112 5.41 -18.82 0.78
CA ASP A 112 5.74 -19.05 -0.64
C ASP A 112 4.55 -18.85 -1.58
N TYR A 113 3.31 -18.99 -1.10
CA TYR A 113 2.10 -18.70 -1.88
C TYR A 113 2.04 -17.25 -2.36
N TYR A 114 2.63 -16.31 -1.60
CA TYR A 114 2.64 -14.90 -1.94
C TYR A 114 3.94 -14.47 -2.61
N LYS A 115 4.83 -15.38 -3.02
CA LYS A 115 6.08 -15.04 -3.72
C LYS A 115 5.96 -15.19 -5.23
N GLY A 116 6.95 -14.68 -5.95
CA GLY A 116 7.05 -14.85 -7.40
C GLY A 116 6.24 -13.82 -8.17
N LYS A 117 6.06 -14.05 -9.47
CA LYS A 117 5.44 -13.10 -10.39
C LYS A 117 4.03 -12.70 -9.94
N MET A 118 3.72 -11.41 -10.11
CA MET A 118 2.42 -10.85 -9.79
C MET A 118 1.29 -11.60 -10.50
N PRO A 119 0.21 -11.97 -9.79
CA PRO A 119 -0.95 -12.58 -10.42
C PRO A 119 -1.53 -11.65 -11.48
N LYS A 120 -2.02 -12.24 -12.56
CA LYS A 120 -2.75 -11.48 -13.57
C LYS A 120 -4.13 -11.12 -13.05
N TRP A 121 -4.65 -10.01 -13.56
CA TRP A 121 -6.07 -9.73 -13.43
C TRP A 121 -6.89 -10.83 -14.09
N PHE A 122 -8.01 -11.21 -13.48
CA PHE A 122 -8.89 -12.26 -13.98
C PHE A 122 -9.77 -11.77 -15.12
N THR A 123 -10.00 -12.64 -16.10
CA THR A 123 -11.06 -12.46 -17.09
C THR A 123 -12.45 -12.53 -16.43
N LYS A 124 -13.49 -12.06 -17.12
CA LYS A 124 -14.88 -12.14 -16.61
C LYS A 124 -15.29 -13.58 -16.26
N ASP A 125 -14.89 -14.55 -17.09
CA ASP A 125 -15.22 -15.96 -16.90
C ASP A 125 -14.47 -16.56 -15.71
N GLU A 126 -13.19 -16.21 -15.54
CA GLU A 126 -12.41 -16.59 -14.37
C GLU A 126 -13.01 -16.00 -13.10
N MET A 127 -13.41 -14.73 -13.09
CA MET A 127 -14.08 -14.11 -11.94
C MET A 127 -15.36 -14.87 -11.54
N ALA A 128 -16.16 -15.30 -12.51
CA ALA A 128 -17.37 -16.09 -12.27
C ALA A 128 -17.09 -17.50 -11.74
N ALA A 129 -15.96 -18.12 -12.16
CA ALA A 129 -15.55 -19.43 -11.67
C ALA A 129 -14.94 -19.36 -10.26
N ILE A 130 -14.26 -18.26 -9.95
CA ILE A 130 -13.49 -18.07 -8.72
C ILE A 130 -14.37 -17.63 -7.54
N SER A 131 -15.50 -16.97 -7.79
CA SER A 131 -16.48 -16.61 -6.73
C SER A 131 -16.96 -17.82 -5.91
N ASN A 132 -16.85 -19.04 -6.45
CA ASN A 132 -17.19 -20.29 -5.78
C ASN A 132 -16.04 -20.86 -4.91
N LYS A 133 -14.84 -20.28 -4.95
CA LYS A 133 -13.67 -20.73 -4.18
C LYS A 133 -13.57 -19.93 -2.89
N GLY A 134 -13.52 -20.62 -1.73
CA GLY A 134 -13.46 -20.00 -0.40
C GLY A 134 -12.25 -19.08 -0.16
N GLN A 135 -11.24 -19.12 -1.03
CA GLN A 135 -10.05 -18.26 -1.00
C GLN A 135 -10.37 -16.81 -1.40
N PHE A 136 -11.40 -16.57 -2.20
CA PHE A 136 -11.74 -15.24 -2.69
C PHE A 136 -12.91 -14.66 -1.91
N TYR A 137 -12.88 -13.34 -1.70
CA TYR A 137 -13.98 -12.62 -1.07
C TYR A 137 -14.14 -11.25 -1.71
N GLU A 138 -15.34 -10.94 -2.17
CA GLU A 138 -15.70 -9.62 -2.68
C GLU A 138 -16.25 -8.75 -1.55
N LEU A 139 -15.60 -7.61 -1.32
CA LEU A 139 -16.00 -6.67 -0.29
C LEU A 139 -17.37 -6.07 -0.61
N GLN A 140 -18.23 -6.00 0.39
CA GLN A 140 -19.48 -5.25 0.31
C GLN A 140 -19.20 -3.75 0.52
N GLU A 141 -20.12 -2.88 0.10
CA GLU A 141 -19.95 -1.43 0.24
C GLU A 141 -19.79 -1.00 1.71
N SER A 142 -20.46 -1.69 2.64
CA SER A 142 -20.29 -1.50 4.09
C SER A 142 -18.87 -1.80 4.58
N ASP A 143 -18.19 -2.77 3.95
CA ASP A 143 -16.80 -3.11 4.29
C ASP A 143 -15.84 -2.00 3.84
N LEU A 144 -16.12 -1.32 2.72
CA LEU A 144 -15.26 -0.26 2.18
C LEU A 144 -15.20 0.98 3.09
N GLN A 145 -16.32 1.36 3.71
CA GLN A 145 -16.42 2.57 4.54
C GLN A 145 -15.47 2.57 5.77
N GLY A 146 -15.03 1.40 6.22
CA GLY A 146 -14.12 1.25 7.38
C GLY A 146 -12.63 1.16 7.04
N HIS A 147 -12.24 1.10 5.75
CA HIS A 147 -10.90 0.69 5.33
C HIS A 147 -10.24 1.74 4.44
N GLU A 148 -9.99 2.93 4.99
CA GLU A 148 -9.34 4.07 4.31
C GLU A 148 -8.00 3.70 3.63
N TRP A 149 -7.31 2.65 4.10
CA TRP A 149 -6.07 2.17 3.50
C TRP A 149 -6.26 1.48 2.14
N LEU A 150 -7.48 1.03 1.78
CA LEU A 150 -7.76 0.54 0.42
C LEU A 150 -7.64 1.67 -0.61
N HIS A 151 -8.05 2.89 -0.24
CA HIS A 151 -7.81 4.06 -1.09
C HIS A 151 -6.32 4.32 -1.26
N MET A 152 -5.50 4.12 -0.22
CA MET A 152 -4.04 4.23 -0.36
C MET A 152 -3.48 3.19 -1.35
N TYR A 153 -4.00 1.96 -1.39
CA TYR A 153 -3.56 0.95 -2.37
C TYR A 153 -3.91 1.36 -3.81
N ALA A 154 -5.11 1.90 -4.01
CA ALA A 154 -5.51 2.45 -5.30
C ALA A 154 -4.68 3.69 -5.69
N GLU A 155 -4.38 4.57 -4.72
CA GLU A 155 -3.55 5.76 -4.92
C GLU A 155 -2.11 5.38 -5.36
N PHE A 156 -1.49 4.35 -4.75
CA PHE A 156 -0.20 3.81 -5.20
C PHE A 156 -0.25 3.29 -6.64
N ALA A 157 -1.29 2.51 -6.98
CA ALA A 157 -1.47 1.97 -8.32
C ALA A 157 -1.67 3.07 -9.37
N PHE A 158 -2.45 4.10 -9.03
CA PHE A 158 -2.71 5.25 -9.91
C PHE A 158 -1.45 6.10 -10.11
N HIS A 159 -0.69 6.38 -9.04
CA HIS A 159 0.58 7.09 -9.13
C HIS A 159 1.58 6.37 -10.00
N TYR A 160 1.75 5.07 -9.78
CA TYR A 160 2.65 4.28 -10.60
C TYR A 160 2.26 4.32 -12.08
N LYS A 161 0.96 4.13 -12.38
CA LYS A 161 0.46 4.11 -13.76
C LYS A 161 0.81 5.38 -14.55
N TRP A 162 0.83 6.53 -13.88
CA TRP A 162 1.07 7.83 -14.50
C TRP A 162 2.45 8.40 -14.22
N MET A 163 3.35 7.66 -13.58
CA MET A 163 4.63 8.19 -13.12
C MET A 163 5.52 8.72 -14.27
N ALA A 164 5.45 8.11 -15.45
CA ALA A 164 6.23 8.49 -16.62
C ALA A 164 5.77 9.80 -17.27
N HIS A 165 4.55 10.27 -16.94
CA HIS A 165 3.92 11.41 -17.59
C HIS A 165 4.08 12.73 -16.82
N GLU A 166 4.85 12.73 -15.71
CA GLU A 166 5.13 13.89 -14.84
C GLU A 166 3.89 14.77 -14.52
N SER A 167 2.70 14.16 -14.54
CA SER A 167 1.44 14.87 -14.42
C SER A 167 1.07 15.09 -12.96
N ASP A 168 0.54 16.27 -12.64
CA ASP A 168 -0.07 16.50 -11.34
C ASP A 168 -1.36 15.70 -11.23
N LEU A 169 -1.36 14.69 -10.36
CA LEU A 169 -2.50 13.78 -10.20
C LEU A 169 -3.55 14.28 -9.21
N ARG A 170 -3.26 15.34 -8.45
CA ARG A 170 -4.18 15.91 -7.44
C ARG A 170 -5.58 16.23 -7.97
N PRO A 171 -5.77 16.76 -9.19
CA PRO A 171 -7.10 17.05 -9.73
C PRO A 171 -8.00 15.81 -9.90
N PHE A 172 -7.39 14.62 -10.03
CA PHE A 172 -8.10 13.35 -10.25
C PHE A 172 -8.41 12.60 -8.95
N LEU A 173 -8.06 13.17 -7.79
CA LEU A 173 -8.35 12.64 -6.46
C LEU A 173 -9.60 13.30 -5.85
N PRO A 174 -10.32 12.64 -4.92
CA PRO A 174 -10.10 11.28 -4.45
C PRO A 174 -10.50 10.22 -5.49
N LEU A 175 -9.88 9.04 -5.40
CA LEU A 175 -10.25 7.90 -6.23
C LEU A 175 -11.54 7.26 -5.73
N GLU A 176 -12.44 6.94 -6.65
CA GLU A 176 -13.64 6.17 -6.39
C GLU A 176 -13.33 4.67 -6.57
N ILE A 177 -13.32 3.92 -5.48
CA ILE A 177 -13.22 2.45 -5.52
C ILE A 177 -14.58 1.88 -5.89
N LYS A 178 -14.63 1.10 -6.97
CA LYS A 178 -15.84 0.44 -7.47
C LYS A 178 -16.02 -0.95 -6.93
N LYS A 179 -14.91 -1.70 -6.84
CA LYS A 179 -14.94 -3.11 -6.45
C LYS A 179 -13.60 -3.51 -5.87
N VAL A 180 -13.64 -4.34 -4.82
CA VAL A 180 -12.46 -4.96 -4.23
C VAL A 180 -12.73 -6.45 -4.03
N THR A 181 -11.84 -7.27 -4.57
CA THR A 181 -11.80 -8.71 -4.29
C THR A 181 -10.50 -9.04 -3.57
N ILE A 182 -10.59 -9.77 -2.47
CA ILE A 182 -9.45 -10.20 -1.66
C ILE A 182 -9.23 -11.69 -1.88
N GLN A 183 -7.98 -12.07 -2.08
CA GLN A 183 -7.52 -13.45 -2.15
C GLN A 183 -6.54 -13.73 -1.00
N THR A 184 -6.85 -14.76 -0.22
CA THR A 184 -5.97 -15.29 0.84
C THR A 184 -5.73 -16.77 0.60
N LYS A 185 -4.60 -17.28 1.08
CA LYS A 185 -4.28 -18.72 1.09
C LYS A 185 -5.27 -19.49 1.96
N GLU A 186 -5.51 -18.99 3.17
CA GLU A 186 -6.43 -19.60 4.12
C GLU A 186 -7.89 -19.22 3.81
N GLU A 187 -8.77 -20.21 3.89
CA GLU A 187 -10.21 -19.97 3.93
C GLU A 187 -10.56 -19.44 5.33
N SER A 188 -10.94 -18.17 5.40
CA SER A 188 -11.28 -17.50 6.65
C SER A 188 -12.44 -16.54 6.46
N LEU A 189 -13.03 -16.09 7.58
CA LEU A 189 -14.10 -15.11 7.54
C LEU A 189 -13.62 -13.81 6.86
N PRO A 190 -14.50 -13.11 6.12
CA PRO A 190 -14.20 -11.84 5.46
C PRO A 190 -13.40 -10.82 6.27
N CYS A 191 -13.81 -10.59 7.52
CA CYS A 191 -13.17 -9.64 8.42
C CYS A 191 -11.75 -10.06 8.83
N MET A 192 -11.46 -11.36 8.82
CA MET A 192 -10.13 -11.90 9.10
C MET A 192 -9.23 -11.75 7.88
N LYS A 193 -9.76 -11.90 6.66
CA LYS A 193 -9.00 -11.65 5.41
C LYS A 193 -8.50 -10.21 5.30
N LEU A 194 -9.30 -9.23 5.74
CA LEU A 194 -8.91 -7.81 5.77
C LEU A 194 -7.78 -7.51 6.76
N LYS A 195 -7.62 -8.34 7.80
CA LYS A 195 -6.56 -8.22 8.81
C LYS A 195 -5.39 -9.18 8.56
N ALA A 196 -5.45 -9.98 7.49
CA ALA A 196 -4.41 -10.96 7.19
C ALA A 196 -3.08 -10.26 6.97
N ASN A 197 -1.98 -10.87 7.44
CA ASN A 197 -0.63 -10.36 7.20
C ASN A 197 -0.29 -10.38 5.71
N ASN A 198 -0.75 -11.41 5.01
CA ASN A 198 -0.52 -11.58 3.59
C ASN A 198 -1.86 -11.72 2.86
N ALA A 199 -2.04 -10.96 1.77
CA ALA A 199 -3.25 -10.99 0.96
C ALA A 199 -2.99 -10.37 -0.42
N ILE A 200 -3.80 -10.75 -1.40
CA ILE A 200 -3.80 -10.15 -2.74
C ILE A 200 -5.14 -9.45 -2.95
N PHE A 201 -5.08 -8.20 -3.40
CA PHE A 201 -6.21 -7.32 -3.60
C PHE A 201 -6.36 -7.03 -5.08
N TYR A 202 -7.57 -7.22 -5.60
CA TYR A 202 -7.97 -6.87 -6.94
C TYR A 202 -8.92 -5.69 -6.84
N ILE A 203 -8.47 -4.51 -7.23
CA ILE A 203 -9.17 -3.24 -7.02
C ILE A 203 -9.56 -2.67 -8.37
N ILE A 204 -10.85 -2.43 -8.56
CA ILE A 204 -11.38 -1.61 -9.65
C ILE A 204 -11.66 -0.22 -9.11
N PHE A 205 -11.12 0.81 -9.76
CA PHE A 205 -11.32 2.20 -9.35
C PHE A 205 -11.28 3.16 -10.53
N LYS A 206 -11.70 4.41 -10.30
CA LYS A 206 -11.55 5.52 -11.24
C LYS A 206 -11.24 6.83 -10.52
N GLY A 207 -10.63 7.77 -11.23
CA GLY A 207 -10.40 9.13 -10.73
C GLY A 207 -11.58 10.06 -10.98
N ASN A 208 -11.48 11.27 -10.43
CA ASN A 208 -12.33 12.40 -10.78
C ASN A 208 -11.93 12.95 -12.16
N GLY A 209 -12.27 12.21 -13.22
CA GLY A 209 -11.68 12.37 -14.55
C GLY A 209 -10.43 11.53 -14.73
N ASP A 210 -9.70 11.76 -15.81
CA ASP A 210 -8.52 10.99 -16.17
C ASP A 210 -7.43 11.86 -16.80
N PRO A 211 -6.13 11.61 -16.50
CA PRO A 211 -5.03 12.32 -17.17
C PRO A 211 -5.04 12.16 -18.69
N SER A 212 -5.61 11.09 -19.24
CA SER A 212 -5.76 10.90 -20.68
C SER A 212 -6.85 11.78 -21.32
N GLY A 213 -7.67 12.47 -20.51
CA GLY A 213 -8.82 13.26 -20.98
C GLY A 213 -10.07 12.45 -21.34
N ALA A 214 -10.07 11.12 -21.16
CA ALA A 214 -11.21 10.24 -21.42
C ALA A 214 -11.59 9.47 -20.14
N PRO A 215 -12.88 9.19 -19.88
CA PRO A 215 -13.26 8.35 -18.75
C PRO A 215 -12.64 6.95 -18.87
N VAL A 216 -11.83 6.58 -17.88
CA VAL A 216 -11.12 5.30 -17.81
C VAL A 216 -11.30 4.70 -16.42
N GLU A 217 -11.47 3.39 -16.38
CA GLU A 217 -11.37 2.61 -15.16
C GLU A 217 -10.03 1.88 -15.10
N TYR A 218 -9.58 1.66 -13.88
CA TYR A 218 -8.31 1.04 -13.57
C TYR A 218 -8.52 -0.28 -12.85
N GLN A 219 -7.69 -1.25 -13.21
CA GLN A 219 -7.57 -2.54 -12.55
C GLN A 219 -6.21 -2.61 -11.88
N ALA A 220 -6.19 -2.64 -10.55
CA ALA A 220 -4.98 -2.79 -9.77
C ALA A 220 -4.93 -4.13 -9.06
N VAL A 221 -3.85 -4.87 -9.27
CA VAL A 221 -3.50 -6.02 -8.43
C VAL A 221 -2.49 -5.52 -7.42
N VAL A 222 -2.78 -5.69 -6.13
CA VAL A 222 -1.90 -5.29 -5.03
C VAL A 222 -1.67 -6.50 -4.15
N ARG A 223 -0.41 -6.92 -4.02
CA ARG A 223 -0.03 -8.01 -3.13
C ARG A 223 0.63 -7.40 -1.91
N LYS A 224 0.00 -7.63 -0.77
CA LYS A 224 0.47 -7.20 0.54
C LYS A 224 1.14 -8.37 1.23
N THR A 225 2.36 -8.17 1.70
CA THR A 225 3.09 -9.16 2.48
C THR A 225 3.71 -8.53 3.72
N MET A 226 3.94 -9.34 4.74
CA MET A 226 4.72 -9.00 5.94
C MET A 226 5.69 -10.15 6.23
N ASP A 227 6.94 -9.82 6.53
CA ASP A 227 8.03 -10.78 6.73
C ASP A 227 8.17 -11.26 8.20
N GLY A 228 7.22 -10.85 9.06
CA GLY A 228 7.24 -11.12 10.50
C GLY A 228 8.17 -10.21 11.31
N SER A 229 8.96 -9.34 10.67
CA SER A 229 9.76 -8.33 11.37
C SER A 229 8.88 -7.13 11.76
N PRO A 230 9.09 -6.52 12.93
CA PRO A 230 8.33 -5.34 13.34
C PRO A 230 8.55 -4.13 12.45
N GLY A 231 7.46 -3.49 12.04
CA GLY A 231 7.42 -2.31 11.20
C GLY A 231 7.65 -2.58 9.72
N HIS A 232 7.52 -3.84 9.28
CA HIS A 232 7.73 -4.27 7.90
C HIS A 232 6.41 -4.64 7.22
N ILE A 233 6.08 -3.92 6.15
CA ILE A 233 5.03 -4.25 5.20
C ILE A 233 5.57 -4.00 3.79
N CYS A 234 5.23 -4.87 2.84
CA CYS A 234 5.53 -4.70 1.43
C CYS A 234 4.25 -4.71 0.61
N LEU A 235 4.14 -3.76 -0.32
CA LEU A 235 3.12 -3.69 -1.34
C LEU A 235 3.79 -3.82 -2.71
N GLU A 236 3.54 -4.94 -3.38
CA GLU A 236 3.80 -5.09 -4.81
C GLU A 236 2.54 -4.69 -5.59
N VAL A 237 2.68 -3.93 -6.67
CA VAL A 237 1.57 -3.32 -7.38
C VAL A 237 1.73 -3.45 -8.88
N ASP A 238 0.65 -3.89 -9.54
CA ASP A 238 0.43 -3.82 -10.98
C ASP A 238 -0.84 -3.01 -11.26
N CYS A 239 -0.83 -2.18 -12.30
CA CYS A 239 -1.98 -1.34 -12.66
C CYS A 239 -2.21 -1.29 -14.17
N LEU A 240 -3.42 -1.65 -14.59
CA LEU A 240 -3.87 -1.66 -15.98
C LEU A 240 -5.02 -0.66 -16.17
N ALA A 241 -4.98 0.11 -17.26
CA ALA A 241 -6.07 0.98 -17.68
C ALA A 241 -6.93 0.24 -18.70
N TYR A 242 -8.25 0.32 -18.58
CA TYR A 242 -9.18 -0.26 -19.54
C TYR A 242 -10.37 0.68 -19.77
N LYS A 243 -10.93 0.64 -20.98
CA LYS A 243 -12.13 1.43 -21.30
C LYS A 243 -13.33 0.80 -20.61
N SER A 244 -14.04 1.61 -19.83
CA SER A 244 -15.39 1.25 -19.37
C SER A 244 -16.27 1.06 -20.60
N SER A 245 -16.84 -0.14 -20.74
CA SER A 245 -17.82 -0.48 -21.79
C SER A 245 -19.15 0.20 -21.54
#